data_AF-A0A849Z978-F1
#
_entry.id   AF-A0A849Z978-F1
#
_cell.length_a   1.000
_cell.length_b   1.000
_cell.length_c   1.000
_cell.angle_alpha   90.00
_cell.angle_beta   90.00
_cell.angle_gamma   90.00
#
_symmetry.space_group_name_H-M   'P 1'
#
loop_
_entity.id
_entity.type
_entity.pdbx_description
1 polymer ?
#
loop_
_entity_poly.entity_id
_entity_poly.type
_entity_poly.pdbx_seq_one_letter_code
_entity_poly.pdbx_strand_id
1 'polypeptide(L)'
;MATSTERPPRNWLSALGPLATLSEKCERSIEDGDVLEAVRFYLELEAAVYRYSELPNAAKPRCHRMLVEDLRRTLSHLAARIRTLRELPPVSTC
;
A
#
# COMPACT_ATOMS: atom_id res chain seq x y z
N MET A 1 15.57 37.40 10.48
CA MET A 1 14.34 36.62 10.74
C MET A 1 14.53 35.24 10.11
N ALA A 2 14.61 34.19 10.93
CA ALA A 2 14.97 32.85 10.47
C ALA A 2 13.79 32.17 9.76
N THR A 3 14.03 31.70 8.54
CA THR A 3 13.14 30.79 7.81
C THR A 3 13.16 29.44 8.52
N SER A 4 12.07 29.13 9.22
CA SER A 4 11.83 27.80 9.81
C SER A 4 11.81 26.78 8.68
N THR A 5 12.95 26.12 8.47
CA THR A 5 13.05 24.94 7.63
C THR A 5 12.46 23.80 8.45
N GLU A 6 11.12 23.74 8.49
CA GLU A 6 10.40 22.57 8.99
C GLU A 6 10.80 21.37 8.14
N ARG A 7 11.86 20.67 8.58
CA ARG A 7 12.16 19.33 8.12
C ARG A 7 10.88 18.53 8.34
N PRO A 8 10.27 17.98 7.29
CA PRO A 8 9.02 17.25 7.45
C PRO A 8 9.31 16.13 8.46
N PRO A 9 8.48 15.98 9.51
CA PRO A 9 8.83 15.26 10.73
C PRO A 9 9.26 13.83 10.39
N ARG A 10 10.49 13.41 10.74
CA ARG A 10 11.11 12.10 10.40
C ARG A 10 10.15 10.89 10.35
N ASN A 11 9.09 10.90 11.15
CA ASN A 11 8.02 9.92 11.21
C ASN A 11 7.20 9.71 9.92
N TRP A 12 7.13 10.68 8.98
CA TRP A 12 6.30 10.52 7.77
C TRP A 12 6.91 9.56 6.73
N LEU A 13 8.23 9.59 6.53
CA LEU A 13 8.93 8.62 5.67
C LEU A 13 8.93 7.22 6.28
N SER A 14 9.03 7.15 7.62
CA SER A 14 8.96 5.89 8.35
C SER A 14 7.62 5.15 8.15
N ALA A 15 6.54 5.87 7.81
CA ALA A 15 5.25 5.27 7.51
C ALA A 15 5.19 4.63 6.11
N LEU A 16 6.08 5.01 5.17
CA LEU A 16 6.15 4.43 3.83
C LEU A 16 6.84 3.06 3.82
N GLY A 17 7.77 2.81 4.74
CA GLY A 17 8.46 1.51 4.85
C GLY A 17 7.49 0.33 5.04
N PRO A 18 6.61 0.37 6.05
CA PRO A 18 5.60 -0.67 6.25
C PRO A 18 4.65 -0.85 5.05
N LEU A 19 4.28 0.24 4.36
CA LEU A 19 3.44 0.18 3.16
C LEU A 19 4.14 -0.54 2.00
N ALA A 20 5.42 -0.25 1.77
CA ALA A 20 6.22 -0.92 0.76
C ALA A 20 6.35 -2.43 1.05
N THR A 21 6.61 -2.80 2.31
CA THR A 21 6.69 -4.21 2.72
C THR A 21 5.36 -4.94 2.58
N LEU A 22 4.23 -4.32 2.91
CA LEU A 22 2.92 -4.92 2.72
C LEU A 22 2.58 -5.09 1.24
N SER A 23 2.95 -4.12 0.40
CA SER A 23 2.80 -4.23 -1.06
C SER A 23 3.62 -5.40 -1.62
N GLU A 24 4.90 -5.51 -1.26
CA GLU A 24 5.78 -6.59 -1.71
C GLU A 24 5.28 -7.97 -1.26
N LYS A 25 4.83 -8.09 0.00
CA LYS A 25 4.22 -9.34 0.50
C LYS A 25 2.95 -9.71 -0.26
N CYS A 26 2.08 -8.73 -0.53
CA CYS A 26 0.88 -8.95 -1.32
C CYS A 26 1.22 -9.43 -2.73
N GLU A 27 2.19 -8.81 -3.41
CA GLU A 27 2.64 -9.21 -4.74
C GLU A 27 3.20 -10.63 -4.75
N ARG A 28 4.03 -10.95 -3.76
CA ARG A 28 4.60 -12.28 -3.61
C ARG A 28 3.54 -13.36 -3.39
N SER A 29 2.56 -13.11 -2.51
CA SER A 29 1.45 -14.06 -2.31
C SER A 29 0.60 -14.24 -3.58
N ILE A 30 0.45 -13.20 -4.41
CA ILE A 30 -0.20 -13.33 -5.72
C ILE A 30 0.63 -14.21 -6.66
N GLU A 31 1.95 -14.03 -6.69
CA GLU A 31 2.88 -14.83 -7.51
C GLU A 31 2.93 -16.30 -7.06
N ASP A 32 2.90 -16.53 -5.75
CA ASP A 32 2.84 -17.85 -5.14
C ASP A 32 1.45 -18.52 -5.31
N GLY A 33 0.45 -17.77 -5.79
CA GLY A 33 -0.91 -18.26 -6.00
C GLY A 33 -1.73 -18.42 -4.71
N ASP A 34 -1.21 -17.93 -3.57
CA ASP A 34 -1.92 -17.93 -2.29
C ASP A 34 -2.90 -16.75 -2.22
N VAL A 35 -4.12 -17.00 -2.68
CA VAL A 35 -5.22 -16.03 -2.69
C VAL A 35 -5.53 -15.51 -1.28
N LEU A 36 -5.48 -16.36 -0.26
CA LEU A 36 -5.89 -15.98 1.11
C LEU A 36 -4.86 -15.04 1.73
N GLU A 37 -3.57 -15.37 1.60
CA GLU A 37 -2.47 -14.49 2.01
C GLU A 37 -2.48 -13.18 1.21
N ALA A 38 -2.68 -13.25 -0.11
CA ALA A 38 -2.75 -12.06 -0.96
C ALA A 38 -3.88 -11.11 -0.53
N VAL A 39 -5.08 -11.64 -0.28
CA VAL A 39 -6.22 -10.85 0.22
C VAL A 39 -5.92 -10.27 1.61
N ARG A 40 -5.29 -11.04 2.49
CA ARG A 40 -4.91 -10.57 3.84
C ARG A 40 -3.96 -9.38 3.76
N PHE A 41 -2.86 -9.50 3.00
CA PHE A 41 -1.89 -8.41 2.85
C PHE A 41 -2.47 -7.20 2.13
N TYR A 42 -3.35 -7.42 1.15
CA TYR A 42 -4.10 -6.35 0.49
C TYR A 42 -4.93 -5.52 1.48
N LEU A 43 -5.71 -6.18 2.35
CA LEU A 43 -6.55 -5.50 3.34
C LEU A 43 -5.71 -4.75 4.39
N GLU A 44 -4.59 -5.34 4.82
CA GLU A 44 -3.64 -4.67 5.71
C GLU A 44 -3.02 -3.42 5.07
N LEU A 45 -2.64 -3.52 3.78
CA LEU A 45 -2.13 -2.39 3.00
C LEU A 45 -3.19 -1.30 2.86
N GLU A 46 -4.42 -1.66 2.50
CA GLU A 46 -5.53 -0.72 2.32
C GLU A 46 -5.81 0.06 3.62
N ALA A 47 -5.87 -0.63 4.77
CA ALA A 47 -6.04 -0.01 6.07
C ALA A 47 -4.87 0.93 6.44
N ALA A 48 -3.65 0.56 6.08
CA ALA A 48 -2.47 1.39 6.30
C ALA A 48 -2.47 2.64 5.40
N VAL A 49 -2.84 2.51 4.12
CA VAL A 49 -3.00 3.66 3.19
C VAL A 49 -4.11 4.59 3.66
N TYR A 50 -5.23 4.05 4.16
CA TYR A 50 -6.32 4.86 4.73
C TYR A 50 -5.82 5.71 5.90
N ARG A 51 -5.17 5.09 6.89
CA ARG A 51 -4.58 5.81 8.04
C ARG A 51 -3.55 6.85 7.61
N TYR A 52 -2.74 6.53 6.61
CA TYR A 52 -1.79 7.49 6.05
C TYR A 52 -2.51 8.69 5.43
N SER A 53 -3.60 8.47 4.69
CA SER A 53 -4.38 9.53 4.06
C SER A 53 -5.09 10.47 5.06
N GLU A 54 -5.41 9.96 6.26
CA GLU A 54 -6.07 10.71 7.34
C GLU A 54 -5.12 11.49 8.25
N LEU A 55 -3.79 11.43 8.02
CA LEU A 55 -2.83 12.22 8.81
C LEU A 55 -3.23 13.70 8.84
N PRO A 56 -3.08 14.42 9.96
CA PRO A 56 -3.49 15.82 10.06
C PRO A 56 -2.74 16.70 9.04
N ASN A 57 -3.39 17.73 8.49
CA ASN A 57 -2.82 18.59 7.44
C ASN A 57 -1.48 19.22 7.82
N ALA A 58 -1.25 19.52 9.11
CA ALA A 58 0.02 20.02 9.62
C ALA A 58 1.18 19.01 9.50
N ALA A 59 0.88 17.71 9.34
CA ALA A 59 1.84 16.63 9.18
C ALA A 59 2.01 16.18 7.71
N LYS A 60 1.27 16.77 6.76
CA LYS A 60 1.30 16.37 5.34
C LYS A 60 2.35 17.15 4.56
N PRO A 61 3.35 16.50 3.94
CA PRO A 61 4.23 17.18 3.00
C PRO A 61 3.47 17.60 1.73
N ARG A 62 4.02 18.56 0.97
CA ARG A 62 3.43 19.02 -0.31
C ARG A 62 3.18 17.89 -1.31
N CYS A 63 3.98 16.82 -1.26
CA CYS A 63 3.84 15.63 -2.10
C CYS A 63 2.84 14.59 -1.56
N HIS A 64 2.23 14.80 -0.38
CA HIS A 64 1.36 13.81 0.25
C HIS A 64 0.19 13.38 -0.64
N ARG A 65 -0.43 14.32 -1.35
CA ARG A 65 -1.54 14.02 -2.26
C ARG A 65 -1.11 13.09 -3.39
N MET A 66 0.01 13.38 -4.04
CA MET A 66 0.58 12.50 -5.08
C MET A 66 0.90 11.11 -4.53
N LEU A 67 1.54 11.03 -3.35
CA LEU A 67 1.87 9.75 -2.73
C LEU A 67 0.61 8.92 -2.41
N VAL A 68 -0.45 9.55 -1.92
CA VAL A 68 -1.73 8.86 -1.67
C VAL A 68 -2.38 8.40 -2.98
N GLU A 69 -2.33 9.21 -4.03
CA GLU A 69 -2.84 8.83 -5.36
C GLU A 69 -2.06 7.65 -5.94
N ASP A 70 -0.74 7.63 -5.82
CA ASP A 70 0.09 6.50 -6.26
C ASP A 70 -0.21 5.23 -5.45
N LEU A 71 -0.34 5.33 -4.12
CA LEU A 71 -0.72 4.19 -3.27
C LEU A 71 -2.11 3.64 -3.64
N ARG A 72 -3.07 4.50 -3.99
CA ARG A 72 -4.41 4.07 -4.46
C ARG A 72 -4.34 3.37 -5.81
N ARG A 73 -3.45 3.78 -6.70
CA ARG A 73 -3.20 3.08 -7.97
C ARG A 73 -2.61 1.70 -7.73
N THR A 74 -1.64 1.59 -6.82
CA THR A 74 -1.07 0.30 -6.41
C THR A 74 -2.14 -0.64 -5.85
N LEU A 75 -2.99 -0.16 -4.93
CA LEU A 75 -4.12 -0.95 -4.42
C LEU A 75 -5.05 -1.41 -5.56
N SER A 76 -5.40 -0.51 -6.48
CA SER A 76 -6.26 -0.85 -7.62
C SER A 76 -5.64 -1.95 -8.50
N HIS A 77 -4.32 -1.90 -8.71
CA HIS A 77 -3.57 -2.91 -9.46
C HIS A 77 -3.56 -4.26 -8.74
N LEU A 78 -3.27 -4.28 -7.44
CA LEU A 78 -3.26 -5.50 -6.62
C LEU A 78 -4.65 -6.14 -6.56
N ALA A 79 -5.70 -5.35 -6.38
CA ALA A 79 -7.08 -5.83 -6.37
C ALA A 79 -7.46 -6.51 -7.69
N ALA A 80 -7.02 -5.96 -8.83
CA ALA A 80 -7.23 -6.56 -10.14
C ALA A 80 -6.50 -7.91 -10.25
N ARG A 81 -5.23 -7.97 -9.85
CA ARG A 81 -4.44 -9.22 -9.88
C ARG A 81 -5.03 -10.30 -8.97
N ILE A 82 -5.47 -9.95 -7.76
CA ILE A 82 -6.13 -10.87 -6.83
C ILE A 82 -7.44 -11.39 -7.42
N ARG A 83 -8.23 -10.53 -8.08
CA ARG A 83 -9.46 -10.95 -8.76
C ARG A 83 -9.16 -11.95 -9.87
N THR A 84 -8.17 -11.67 -10.70
CA THR A 84 -7.72 -12.62 -11.74
C THR A 84 -7.31 -13.95 -11.13
N LEU A 85 -6.55 -13.94 -10.03
CA LEU A 85 -6.14 -15.16 -9.33
C LEU A 85 -7.35 -15.96 -8.79
N ARG A 86 -8.38 -15.28 -8.29
CA ARG A 86 -9.65 -15.91 -7.84
C ARG A 86 -10.48 -16.51 -8.96
N GLU A 87 -10.39 -15.95 -10.17
CA GLU A 87 -11.13 -16.40 -11.35
C GLU A 87 -10.43 -17.54 -12.10
N LEU A 88 -9.16 -17.82 -11.78
CA LEU A 88 -8.46 -18.97 -12.34
C LEU A 88 -9.13 -20.27 -11.86
N PRO A 89 -9.41 -21.23 -12.77
CA PRO A 89 -9.86 -22.54 -12.36
C PRO A 89 -8.81 -23.17 -11.43
N PRO A 90 -9.22 -23.95 -10.41
CA PRO A 90 -8.27 -24.66 -9.56
C PRO A 90 -7.36 -25.47 -10.48
N VAL A 91 -6.05 -25.23 -10.39
CA VAL A 91 -5.08 -25.96 -11.19
C VAL A 91 -5.23 -27.42 -10.77
N SER A 92 -5.79 -28.26 -11.65
CA SER A 92 -5.79 -29.72 -11.47
C SER A 92 -4.33 -30.16 -11.41
N THR A 93 -3.78 -30.28 -10.22
CA THR A 93 -2.56 -31.03 -9.99
C THR A 93 -2.91 -32.50 -10.16
N CYS A 94 -2.50 -33.07 -11.31
CA CYS A 94 -2.56 -34.50 -11.60
C CYS A 94 -1.71 -35.33 -10.63
#